data_AF-A0A452YU36-F1
#
_entry.id   AF-A0A452YU36-F1
#
_cell.length_a   1.000
_cell.length_b   1.000
_cell.length_c   1.000
_cell.angle_alpha   90.00
_cell.angle_beta   90.00
_cell.angle_gamma   90.00
#
_symmetry.space_group_name_H-M   'P 1'
#
loop_
_entity.id
_entity.type
_entity.pdbx_description
1 polymer ?
#
loop_
_entity_poly.entity_id
_entity_poly.type
_entity_poly.pdbx_seq_one_letter_code
_entity_poly.pdbx_strand_id
1 'polypeptide(L)'
;MSRQIVVVVGLGASGIDIAREISQVTKEVHIASRQNEHRLGKISIDPYLNVWMHAEVDCIQDDGQVRFAEGAAVAADVILYCTGYRYHFPFLDLDELTVDDENRVGPLYKHVFPPKYAPNLSFVGLPVKTILFQSFELEAKWVARVLSGRAALPSEEGMLAAVREHYRRMEESGRPRRHTHALMPEWVEYMDWLAEQVGERRLEARRRDMYERALQR
;
A
#
# COMPACT_ATOMS: atom_id res chain seq x y z
N MET A 1 3.46 29.72 15.95
CA MET A 1 4.38 28.79 15.25
C MET A 1 5.17 28.04 16.31
N SER A 2 5.14 26.71 16.27
CA SER A 2 5.94 25.82 17.12
C SER A 2 7.43 25.97 16.76
N ARG A 3 8.32 25.79 17.73
CA ARG A 3 9.78 25.78 17.51
C ARG A 3 10.32 24.40 17.15
N GLN A 4 9.46 23.39 17.05
CA GLN A 4 9.87 22.00 16.87
C GLN A 4 10.49 21.73 15.49
N ILE A 5 11.52 20.90 15.49
CA ILE A 5 12.10 20.24 14.33
C ILE A 5 11.58 18.81 14.26
N VAL A 6 10.94 18.45 13.15
CA VAL A 6 10.29 17.14 13.00
C VAL A 6 10.94 16.34 11.88
N VAL A 7 11.33 15.10 12.18
CA VAL A 7 11.75 14.12 11.17
C VAL A 7 10.57 13.21 10.82
N VAL A 8 10.20 13.15 9.55
CA VAL A 8 9.17 12.25 9.02
C VAL A 8 9.87 11.10 8.29
N VAL A 9 9.72 9.88 8.79
CA VAL A 9 10.32 8.68 8.19
C VAL A 9 9.30 8.02 7.25
N GLY A 10 9.52 8.17 5.95
CA GLY A 10 8.67 7.61 4.90
C GLY A 10 8.14 8.65 3.91
N LEU A 11 8.15 8.28 2.62
CA LEU A 11 7.70 9.11 1.49
C LEU A 11 6.41 8.57 0.83
N GLY A 12 5.61 7.81 1.58
CA GLY A 12 4.27 7.43 1.12
C GLY A 12 3.32 8.63 1.12
N ALA A 13 2.07 8.42 0.67
CA ALA A 13 1.04 9.46 0.67
C ALA A 13 0.90 10.16 2.03
N SER A 14 0.81 9.38 3.12
CA SER A 14 0.73 9.92 4.48
C SER A 14 1.98 10.71 4.89
N GLY A 15 3.18 10.25 4.51
CA GLY A 15 4.43 10.96 4.82
C GLY A 15 4.47 12.34 4.17
N ILE A 16 4.07 12.42 2.89
CA ILE A 16 4.03 13.68 2.13
C ILE A 16 2.95 14.61 2.67
N ASP A 17 1.71 14.13 2.85
CA ASP A 17 0.60 14.96 3.31
C ASP A 17 0.81 15.46 4.73
N ILE A 18 1.27 14.61 5.66
CA ILE A 18 1.57 15.02 7.03
C ILE A 18 2.73 16.02 7.02
N ALA A 19 3.80 15.78 6.25
CA ALA A 19 4.90 16.74 6.14
C ALA A 19 4.41 18.10 5.64
N ARG A 20 3.51 18.16 4.64
CA ARG A 20 2.88 19.39 4.14
C ARG A 20 2.06 20.11 5.20
N GLU A 21 1.33 19.37 6.02
CA GLU A 21 0.46 19.94 7.03
C GLU A 21 1.29 20.51 8.19
N ILE A 22 2.23 19.72 8.72
CA ILE A 22 3.04 20.14 9.87
C ILE A 22 4.04 21.24 9.50
N SER A 23 4.50 21.32 8.24
CA SER A 23 5.44 22.38 7.80
C SER A 23 4.89 23.79 7.99
N GLN A 24 3.56 23.94 8.03
CA GLN A 24 2.89 25.23 8.27
C GLN A 24 2.98 25.69 9.73
N VAL A 25 3.29 24.79 10.66
CA VAL A 25 3.27 25.06 12.11
C VAL A 25 4.59 24.76 12.82
N THR A 26 5.50 24.00 12.22
CA THR A 26 6.82 23.64 12.77
C THR A 26 7.93 24.58 12.29
N LYS A 27 9.10 24.51 12.93
CA LYS A 27 10.28 25.27 12.50
C LYS A 27 10.85 24.66 11.22
N GLU A 28 11.10 23.35 11.23
CA GLU A 28 11.70 22.59 10.13
C GLU A 28 11.05 21.20 10.04
N VAL A 29 10.92 20.67 8.82
CA VAL A 29 10.48 19.30 8.56
C VAL A 29 11.53 18.58 7.71
N HIS A 30 11.95 17.40 8.14
CA HIS A 30 12.96 16.59 7.48
C HIS A 30 12.35 15.26 7.06
N ILE A 31 12.13 15.04 5.77
CA ILE A 31 11.58 13.79 5.24
C ILE A 31 12.74 12.84 4.92
N ALA A 32 12.80 11.72 5.61
CA ALA A 32 13.80 10.67 5.39
C ALA A 32 13.18 9.49 4.64
N SER A 33 13.82 9.04 3.55
CA SER A 33 13.33 7.92 2.77
C SER A 33 14.42 7.25 1.93
N ARG A 34 14.35 5.92 1.85
CA ARG A 34 15.14 5.10 0.91
C ARG A 34 14.90 5.42 -0.57
N GLN A 35 13.82 6.13 -0.88
CA GLN A 35 13.42 6.46 -2.25
C GLN A 35 13.96 7.81 -2.75
N ASN A 36 14.67 8.55 -1.89
CA ASN A 36 15.04 9.95 -2.13
C ASN A 36 16.50 10.19 -2.52
N GLU A 37 17.29 9.15 -2.79
CA GLU A 37 18.73 9.31 -3.09
C GLU A 37 19.02 10.34 -4.19
N HIS A 38 18.10 10.55 -5.13
CA HIS A 38 18.23 11.51 -6.24
C HIS A 38 17.61 12.89 -5.99
N ARG A 39 16.97 13.13 -4.84
CA ARG A 39 16.22 14.37 -4.53
C ARG A 39 16.53 14.88 -3.12
N LEU A 40 17.80 14.94 -2.76
CA LEU A 40 18.25 15.40 -1.44
C LEU A 40 18.28 16.93 -1.35
N GLY A 41 18.13 17.45 -0.13
CA GLY A 41 18.24 18.87 0.20
C GLY A 41 16.90 19.57 0.35
N LYS A 42 16.94 20.91 0.38
CA LYS A 42 15.78 21.75 0.69
C LYS A 42 14.75 21.70 -0.44
N ILE A 43 13.52 21.33 -0.11
CA ILE A 43 12.36 21.54 -0.99
C ILE A 43 11.99 23.02 -0.88
N SER A 44 11.82 23.70 -2.01
CA SER A 44 11.45 25.13 -2.06
C SER A 44 10.28 25.34 -3.01
N ILE A 45 9.19 24.59 -2.79
CA ILE A 45 7.96 24.70 -3.55
C ILE A 45 6.88 25.14 -2.56
N ASP A 46 6.23 26.27 -2.78
CA ASP A 46 5.10 26.72 -1.96
C ASP A 46 4.05 25.60 -1.80
N PRO A 47 3.61 25.20 -0.58
CA PRO A 47 3.88 25.79 0.75
C PRO A 47 5.05 25.20 1.55
N TYR A 48 5.86 24.33 0.95
CA TYR A 48 7.02 23.66 1.55
C TYR A 48 8.27 24.56 1.63
N LEU A 49 8.21 25.68 2.34
CA LEU A 49 9.37 26.61 2.45
C LEU A 49 10.41 26.19 3.50
N ASN A 50 10.06 25.25 4.38
CA ASN A 50 10.86 24.73 5.50
C ASN A 50 10.87 23.19 5.54
N VAL A 51 10.92 22.56 4.36
CA VAL A 51 11.01 21.09 4.24
C VAL A 51 12.31 20.68 3.57
N TRP A 52 12.97 19.65 4.09
CA TRP A 52 14.17 19.04 3.54
C TRP A 52 13.95 17.57 3.26
N MET A 53 14.52 17.08 2.17
CA MET A 53 14.58 15.65 1.84
C MET A 53 15.96 15.10 2.18
N HIS A 54 15.95 13.94 2.82
CA HIS A 54 17.12 13.18 3.24
C HIS A 54 17.04 11.76 2.70
N ALA A 55 18.17 11.05 2.69
CA ALA A 55 18.18 9.62 2.47
C ALA A 55 17.54 8.92 3.69
N GLU A 56 17.70 7.60 3.79
CA GLU A 56 17.20 6.90 4.97
C GLU A 56 17.91 7.35 6.25
N VAL A 57 17.22 7.18 7.39
CA VAL A 57 17.83 7.36 8.70
C VAL A 57 18.87 6.27 8.89
N ASP A 58 20.11 6.66 9.14
CA ASP A 58 21.21 5.75 9.48
C ASP A 58 21.12 5.36 10.96
N CYS A 59 21.10 6.36 11.86
CA CYS A 59 20.98 6.13 13.29
C CYS A 59 20.36 7.33 14.04
N ILE A 60 19.88 7.05 15.25
CA ILE A 60 19.48 8.07 16.24
C ILE A 60 20.51 8.01 17.35
N GLN A 61 21.14 9.15 17.65
CA GLN A 61 22.21 9.27 18.64
C GLN A 61 21.66 9.65 20.02
N ASP A 62 22.42 9.33 21.06
CA ASP A 62 22.03 9.61 22.47
C ASP A 62 21.87 11.11 22.79
N ASP A 63 22.47 11.98 21.99
CA ASP A 63 22.34 13.44 22.09
C ASP A 63 21.09 14.00 21.37
N GLY A 64 20.25 13.12 20.84
CA GLY A 64 19.03 13.48 20.12
C GLY A 64 19.25 13.80 18.63
N GLN A 65 20.46 13.63 18.10
CA GLN A 65 20.70 13.79 16.67
C GLN A 65 20.18 12.58 15.87
N VAL A 66 19.44 12.88 14.80
CA VAL A 66 19.11 11.91 13.76
C VAL A 66 20.12 12.08 12.63
N ARG A 67 20.90 11.03 12.36
CA ARG A 67 21.83 10.97 11.23
C ARG A 67 21.18 10.28 10.05
N PHE A 68 21.42 10.82 8.86
CA PHE A 68 20.94 10.27 7.60
C PHE A 68 22.09 9.63 6.82
N ALA A 69 21.78 8.68 5.94
CA ALA A 69 22.79 7.90 5.22
C ALA A 69 23.69 8.76 4.30
N GLU A 70 23.25 9.95 3.87
CA GLU A 70 24.08 10.90 3.13
C GLU A 70 25.09 11.68 4.01
N GLY A 71 25.07 11.47 5.32
CA GLY A 71 25.98 12.08 6.30
C GLY A 71 25.45 13.36 6.97
N ALA A 72 24.29 13.87 6.57
CA ALA A 72 23.63 14.98 7.26
C ALA A 72 23.10 14.54 8.65
N ALA A 73 22.99 15.49 9.57
CA ALA A 73 22.44 15.25 10.91
C ALA A 73 21.56 16.42 11.35
N VAL A 74 20.49 16.12 12.08
CA VAL A 74 19.59 17.12 12.66
C VAL A 74 19.23 16.76 14.10
N ALA A 75 19.23 17.74 15.00
CA ALA A 75 18.66 17.59 16.33
C ALA A 75 17.13 17.64 16.23
N ALA A 76 16.47 16.49 16.34
CA ALA A 76 15.03 16.38 16.14
C ALA A 76 14.28 16.39 17.48
N ASP A 77 13.23 17.21 17.57
CA ASP A 77 12.32 17.18 18.72
C ASP A 77 11.30 16.03 18.62
N VAL A 78 10.95 15.64 17.39
CA VAL A 78 9.96 14.60 17.10
C VAL A 78 10.42 13.76 15.90
N ILE A 79 10.25 12.44 16.01
CA ILE A 79 10.39 11.50 14.90
C ILE A 79 9.03 10.86 14.66
N LEU A 80 8.50 11.00 13.45
CA LEU A 80 7.21 10.45 13.04
C LEU A 80 7.39 9.34 12.01
N TYR A 81 7.03 8.11 12.37
CA TYR A 81 7.07 6.97 11.46
C TYR A 81 5.84 6.94 10.54
N CYS A 82 6.03 7.32 9.29
CA CYS A 82 5.06 7.24 8.20
C CYS A 82 5.38 6.04 7.29
N THR A 83 5.72 4.89 7.89
CA THR A 83 6.27 3.70 7.22
C THR A 83 5.20 2.70 6.73
N GLY A 84 3.93 3.08 6.83
CA GLY A 84 2.79 2.25 6.42
C GLY A 84 2.25 1.37 7.53
N TYR A 85 1.51 0.33 7.15
CA TYR A 85 0.78 -0.56 8.07
C TYR A 85 1.02 -2.02 7.70
N ARG A 86 0.71 -2.91 8.65
CA ARG A 86 0.66 -4.36 8.42
C ARG A 86 -0.78 -4.86 8.53
N TYR A 87 -1.14 -5.85 7.71
CA TYR A 87 -2.36 -6.61 7.91
C TYR A 87 -2.26 -7.36 9.24
N HIS A 88 -3.34 -7.33 10.01
CA HIS A 88 -3.38 -7.97 11.32
C HIS A 88 -4.80 -8.43 11.62
N PHE A 89 -4.97 -9.74 11.78
CA PHE A 89 -6.26 -10.38 12.06
C PHE A 89 -6.13 -11.25 13.32
N PRO A 90 -6.05 -10.64 14.52
CA PRO A 90 -5.79 -11.39 15.77
C PRO A 90 -6.93 -12.37 16.13
N PHE A 91 -8.07 -12.24 15.47
CA PHE A 91 -9.25 -13.10 15.64
C PHE A 91 -9.30 -14.28 14.65
N LEU A 92 -8.40 -14.34 13.66
CA LEU A 92 -8.34 -15.43 12.69
C LEU A 92 -7.17 -16.34 13.04
N ASP A 93 -7.50 -17.55 13.51
CA ASP A 93 -6.56 -18.64 13.74
C ASP A 93 -6.96 -19.81 12.85
N LEU A 94 -6.37 -19.87 11.66
CA LEU A 94 -6.73 -20.82 10.60
C LEU A 94 -5.48 -21.41 9.97
N ASP A 95 -5.45 -22.74 9.85
CA ASP A 95 -4.37 -23.46 9.20
C ASP A 95 -4.15 -22.94 7.78
N GLU A 96 -2.88 -22.73 7.42
CA GLU A 96 -2.41 -22.34 6.09
C GLU A 96 -2.85 -20.95 5.62
N LEU A 97 -3.58 -20.16 6.42
CA LEU A 97 -3.96 -18.78 6.10
C LEU A 97 -3.31 -17.82 7.11
N THR A 98 -2.31 -17.07 6.66
CA THR A 98 -1.55 -16.18 7.55
C THR A 98 -1.20 -14.86 6.88
N VAL A 99 -0.72 -13.92 7.70
CA VAL A 99 0.03 -12.75 7.26
C VAL A 99 1.51 -13.07 7.44
N ASP A 100 2.28 -13.15 6.35
CA ASP A 100 3.70 -13.47 6.43
C ASP A 100 4.57 -12.31 6.95
N ASP A 101 5.86 -12.58 7.13
CA ASP A 101 6.87 -11.63 7.60
C ASP A 101 7.05 -10.41 6.67
N GLU A 102 6.61 -10.54 5.42
CA GLU A 102 6.58 -9.50 4.41
C GLU A 102 5.17 -8.94 4.20
N ASN A 103 4.23 -9.09 5.12
CA ASN A 103 2.90 -8.46 5.03
C ASN A 103 2.02 -8.98 3.88
N ARG A 104 2.24 -10.21 3.40
CA ARG A 104 1.34 -10.90 2.46
C ARG A 104 0.28 -11.68 3.22
N VAL A 105 -1.00 -11.45 2.91
CA VAL A 105 -2.12 -12.29 3.35
C VAL A 105 -2.30 -13.41 2.33
N GLY A 106 -2.18 -14.67 2.75
CA GLY A 106 -2.22 -15.75 1.78
C GLY A 106 -2.30 -17.16 2.35
N PRO A 107 -2.59 -18.13 1.47
CA PRO A 107 -2.86 -17.99 0.04
C PRO A 107 -4.28 -17.48 -0.23
N LEU A 108 -4.45 -16.56 -1.19
CA LEU A 108 -5.75 -16.00 -1.56
C LEU A 108 -5.96 -15.98 -3.08
N TYR A 109 -6.96 -16.72 -3.56
CA TYR A 109 -7.44 -16.64 -4.93
C TYR A 109 -8.04 -15.25 -5.18
N LYS A 110 -7.45 -14.54 -6.15
CA LYS A 110 -7.85 -13.20 -6.57
C LYS A 110 -7.94 -12.21 -5.39
N HIS A 111 -7.05 -12.36 -4.40
CA HIS A 111 -7.01 -11.54 -3.17
C HIS A 111 -8.27 -11.60 -2.28
N VAL A 112 -9.23 -12.49 -2.57
CA VAL A 112 -10.52 -12.57 -1.87
C VAL A 112 -10.67 -13.90 -1.14
N PHE A 113 -10.51 -15.02 -1.85
CA PHE A 113 -10.89 -16.33 -1.32
C PHE A 113 -9.67 -17.17 -0.90
N PRO A 114 -9.53 -17.53 0.38
CA PRO A 114 -8.61 -18.58 0.79
C PRO A 114 -9.07 -19.93 0.24
N PRO A 115 -8.28 -20.63 -0.61
CA PRO A 115 -8.75 -21.81 -1.34
C PRO A 115 -9.39 -22.90 -0.47
N LYS A 116 -8.76 -23.22 0.68
CA LYS A 116 -9.20 -24.24 1.64
C LYS A 116 -10.53 -23.93 2.33
N TYR A 117 -10.87 -22.64 2.50
CA TYR A 117 -12.03 -22.20 3.26
C TYR A 117 -13.12 -21.57 2.39
N ALA A 118 -12.91 -21.46 1.08
CA ALA A 118 -13.88 -20.89 0.17
C ALA A 118 -15.10 -21.84 -0.02
N PRO A 119 -16.33 -21.30 -0.14
CA PRO A 119 -16.69 -19.89 -0.11
C PRO A 119 -17.01 -19.35 1.30
N ASN A 120 -16.83 -20.15 2.36
CA ASN A 120 -17.27 -19.82 3.73
C ASN A 120 -16.43 -18.72 4.41
N LEU A 121 -15.24 -18.45 3.89
CA LEU A 121 -14.41 -17.32 4.28
C LEU A 121 -14.00 -16.53 3.04
N SER A 122 -14.04 -15.20 3.13
CA SER A 122 -13.59 -14.28 2.09
C SER A 122 -13.11 -12.97 2.72
N PHE A 123 -12.14 -12.32 2.08
CA PHE A 123 -11.68 -10.99 2.44
C PHE A 123 -12.16 -9.96 1.41
N VAL A 124 -12.62 -8.81 1.89
CA VAL A 124 -12.98 -7.66 1.04
C VAL A 124 -12.09 -6.49 1.43
N GLY A 125 -11.53 -5.84 0.42
CA GLY A 125 -10.72 -4.63 0.57
C GLY A 125 -9.29 -4.84 1.06
N LEU A 126 -8.74 -6.03 0.85
CA LEU A 126 -7.28 -6.21 0.96
C LEU A 126 -6.54 -5.41 -0.11
N PRO A 127 -6.96 -5.38 -1.39
CA PRO A 127 -6.14 -4.76 -2.41
C PRO A 127 -5.96 -3.25 -2.26
N VAL A 128 -4.76 -2.78 -2.57
CA VAL A 128 -4.37 -1.36 -2.56
C VAL A 128 -3.91 -0.92 -3.94
N LYS A 129 -3.70 0.38 -4.14
CA LYS A 129 -3.30 0.97 -5.44
C LYS A 129 -4.33 0.70 -6.56
N THR A 130 -5.60 0.93 -6.23
CA THR A 130 -6.75 0.93 -7.15
C THR A 130 -7.78 1.98 -6.66
N ILE A 131 -8.92 2.09 -7.36
CA ILE A 131 -10.09 2.87 -6.90
C ILE A 131 -10.80 2.08 -5.79
N LEU A 132 -10.41 2.34 -4.55
CA LEU A 132 -10.75 1.53 -3.37
C LEU A 132 -12.25 1.23 -3.21
N PHE A 133 -13.11 2.25 -3.21
CA PHE A 133 -14.54 2.02 -2.96
C PHE A 133 -15.19 1.19 -4.07
N GLN A 134 -14.77 1.39 -5.33
CA GLN A 134 -15.31 0.61 -6.44
C GLN A 134 -14.77 -0.83 -6.40
N SER A 135 -13.51 -1.06 -6.02
CA SER A 135 -13.00 -2.42 -5.85
C SER A 135 -13.72 -3.16 -4.73
N PHE A 136 -13.97 -2.49 -3.58
CA PHE A 136 -14.67 -3.12 -2.45
C PHE A 136 -16.10 -3.50 -2.82
N GLU A 137 -16.79 -2.63 -3.56
CA GLU A 137 -18.15 -2.89 -4.04
C GLU A 137 -18.18 -4.11 -4.97
N LEU A 138 -17.26 -4.18 -5.94
CA LEU A 138 -17.19 -5.30 -6.89
C LEU A 138 -16.80 -6.61 -6.20
N GLU A 139 -15.83 -6.59 -5.28
CA GLU A 139 -15.46 -7.75 -4.46
C GLU A 139 -16.63 -8.25 -3.61
N ALA A 140 -17.32 -7.36 -2.90
CA ALA A 140 -18.48 -7.72 -2.08
C ALA A 140 -19.64 -8.30 -2.92
N LYS A 141 -19.92 -7.72 -4.10
CA LYS A 141 -20.92 -8.27 -5.03
C LYS A 141 -20.51 -9.65 -5.54
N TRP A 142 -19.24 -9.86 -5.86
CA TRP A 142 -18.75 -11.15 -6.32
C TRP A 142 -18.88 -12.21 -5.22
N VAL A 143 -18.47 -11.89 -3.99
CA VAL A 143 -18.66 -12.74 -2.81
C VAL A 143 -20.13 -13.12 -2.63
N ALA A 144 -21.04 -12.14 -2.68
CA ALA A 144 -22.48 -12.40 -2.56
C ALA A 144 -23.03 -13.31 -3.67
N ARG A 145 -22.54 -13.18 -4.91
CA ARG A 145 -22.92 -14.06 -6.03
C ARG A 145 -22.41 -15.48 -5.84
N VAL A 146 -21.19 -15.65 -5.33
CA VAL A 146 -20.64 -16.96 -4.99
C VAL A 146 -21.47 -17.62 -3.89
N LEU A 147 -21.72 -16.91 -2.77
CA LEU A 147 -22.48 -17.43 -1.64
C LEU A 147 -23.94 -17.78 -2.01
N SER A 148 -24.53 -17.08 -2.98
CA SER A 148 -25.88 -17.38 -3.48
C SER A 148 -25.93 -18.42 -4.60
N GLY A 149 -24.79 -19.00 -4.99
CA GLY A 149 -24.70 -19.97 -6.10
C GLY A 149 -24.91 -19.36 -7.50
N ARG A 150 -24.92 -18.03 -7.62
CA ARG A 150 -25.05 -17.30 -8.91
C ARG A 150 -23.72 -17.12 -9.64
N ALA A 151 -22.60 -17.43 -8.98
CA ALA A 151 -21.27 -17.51 -9.57
C ALA A 151 -20.57 -18.74 -9.00
N ALA A 152 -19.79 -19.43 -9.83
CA ALA A 152 -19.00 -20.57 -9.41
C ALA A 152 -17.55 -20.15 -9.12
N LEU A 153 -16.94 -20.80 -8.13
CA LEU A 153 -15.49 -20.77 -7.95
C LEU A 153 -14.85 -21.97 -8.67
N PRO A 154 -13.58 -21.87 -9.10
CA PRO A 154 -12.81 -23.03 -9.48
C PRO A 154 -12.70 -24.04 -8.32
N SER A 155 -12.21 -25.25 -8.61
CA SER A 155 -11.83 -26.19 -7.55
C SER A 155 -10.75 -25.59 -6.65
N GLU A 156 -10.62 -26.11 -5.43
CA GLU A 156 -9.55 -25.72 -4.50
C GLU A 156 -8.16 -25.81 -5.17
N GLU A 157 -7.89 -26.91 -5.87
CA GLU A 157 -6.65 -27.09 -6.62
C GLU A 157 -6.47 -26.03 -7.71
N GLY A 158 -7.54 -25.71 -8.44
CA GLY A 158 -7.50 -24.66 -9.47
C GLY A 158 -7.23 -23.27 -8.89
N MET A 159 -7.83 -22.96 -7.75
CA MET A 159 -7.56 -21.73 -7.00
C MET A 159 -6.11 -21.66 -6.51
N LEU A 160 -5.60 -22.75 -5.92
CA LEU A 160 -4.21 -22.84 -5.48
C LEU A 160 -3.22 -22.72 -6.65
N ALA A 161 -3.51 -23.34 -7.79
CA ALA A 161 -2.70 -23.20 -8.99
C ALA A 161 -2.62 -21.75 -9.46
N ALA A 162 -3.74 -21.03 -9.47
CA ALA A 162 -3.78 -19.61 -9.81
C ALA A 162 -3.00 -18.74 -8.81
N VAL A 163 -3.04 -19.06 -7.50
CA VAL A 163 -2.25 -18.37 -6.48
C VAL A 163 -0.75 -18.59 -6.70
N ARG A 164 -0.32 -19.84 -6.90
CA ARG A 164 1.07 -20.18 -7.18
C ARG A 164 1.59 -19.46 -8.42
N GLU A 165 0.79 -19.43 -9.48
CA GLU A 165 1.13 -18.72 -10.72
C GLU A 165 1.24 -17.20 -10.51
N HIS A 166 0.39 -16.60 -9.67
CA HIS A 166 0.52 -15.20 -9.31
C HIS A 166 1.83 -14.95 -8.55
N TYR A 167 2.18 -15.78 -7.57
CA TYR A 167 3.43 -15.65 -6.81
C TYR A 167 4.67 -15.84 -7.68
N ARG A 168 4.65 -16.83 -8.59
CA ARG A 168 5.73 -17.05 -9.57
C ARG A 168 5.97 -15.82 -10.44
N ARG A 169 4.91 -15.24 -11.01
CA ARG A 169 5.02 -14.02 -11.84
C ARG A 169 5.54 -12.82 -11.06
N MET A 170 5.14 -12.67 -9.80
CA MET A 170 5.69 -11.62 -8.95
C MET A 170 7.21 -11.79 -8.76
N GLU A 171 7.65 -13.00 -8.42
CA GLU A 171 9.06 -13.31 -8.21
C GLU A 171 9.89 -13.07 -9.49
N GLU A 172 9.40 -13.53 -10.65
CA GLU A 172 10.05 -13.33 -11.95
C GLU A 172 10.16 -11.84 -12.34
N SER A 173 9.21 -11.01 -11.92
CA SER A 173 9.25 -9.55 -12.11
C SER A 173 10.10 -8.82 -11.07
N GLY A 174 10.70 -9.52 -10.10
CA GLY A 174 11.43 -8.92 -8.99
C GLY A 174 10.54 -8.14 -8.01
N ARG A 175 9.24 -8.43 -8.00
CA ARG A 175 8.26 -7.70 -7.20
C ARG A 175 8.23 -8.25 -5.76
N PRO A 176 8.53 -7.42 -4.74
CA PRO A 176 8.58 -7.88 -3.35
C PRO A 176 7.25 -8.46 -2.83
N ARG A 177 7.32 -9.43 -1.90
CA ARG A 177 6.13 -10.11 -1.35
C ARG A 177 5.17 -9.15 -0.66
N ARG A 178 5.68 -8.11 0.01
CA ARG A 178 4.87 -7.00 0.59
C ARG A 178 3.98 -6.25 -0.38
N HIS A 179 4.21 -6.38 -1.68
CA HIS A 179 3.37 -5.77 -2.71
C HIS A 179 2.35 -6.75 -3.30
N THR A 180 2.15 -7.94 -2.73
CA THR A 180 1.20 -8.94 -3.27
C THR A 180 -0.21 -8.41 -3.43
N HIS A 181 -0.69 -7.54 -2.53
CA HIS A 181 -2.02 -6.96 -2.62
C HIS A 181 -2.05 -5.57 -3.27
N ALA A 182 -0.92 -5.03 -3.73
CA ALA A 182 -0.98 -3.85 -4.60
C ALA A 182 -1.47 -4.29 -5.98
N LEU A 183 -2.35 -3.52 -6.63
CA LEU A 183 -2.87 -3.92 -7.93
C LEU A 183 -2.13 -3.29 -9.10
N MET A 184 -1.30 -2.27 -8.87
CA MET A 184 -0.48 -1.68 -9.92
C MET A 184 0.61 -2.66 -10.40
N PRO A 185 0.91 -2.68 -11.71
CA PRO A 185 0.26 -1.90 -12.77
C PRO A 185 -1.08 -2.48 -13.27
N GLU A 186 -1.42 -3.73 -12.97
CA GLU A 186 -2.57 -4.48 -13.53
C GLU A 186 -3.94 -4.18 -12.88
N TRP A 187 -4.13 -2.97 -12.35
CA TRP A 187 -5.30 -2.66 -11.53
C TRP A 187 -6.58 -2.56 -12.35
N VAL A 188 -6.47 -2.14 -13.61
CA VAL A 188 -7.61 -2.05 -14.53
C VAL A 188 -8.10 -3.44 -14.90
N GLU A 189 -7.18 -4.35 -15.19
CA GLU A 189 -7.46 -5.74 -15.54
C GLU A 189 -8.17 -6.46 -14.39
N TYR A 190 -7.74 -6.22 -13.15
CA TYR A 190 -8.41 -6.77 -11.97
C TYR A 190 -9.84 -6.21 -11.82
N MET A 191 -10.02 -4.89 -11.97
CA MET A 191 -11.32 -4.24 -11.87
C MET A 191 -12.29 -4.71 -12.94
N ASP A 192 -11.83 -4.82 -14.19
CA ASP A 192 -12.63 -5.32 -15.31
C ASP A 192 -13.00 -6.79 -15.12
N TRP A 193 -12.05 -7.60 -14.66
CA TRP A 193 -12.32 -9.01 -14.36
C TRP A 193 -13.39 -9.16 -13.28
N LEU A 194 -13.34 -8.37 -12.20
CA LEU A 194 -14.36 -8.36 -11.15
C LEU A 194 -15.72 -7.89 -11.67
N ALA A 195 -15.75 -6.81 -12.48
CA ALA A 195 -16.98 -6.32 -13.09
C ALA A 195 -17.67 -7.40 -13.93
N GLU A 196 -16.89 -8.18 -14.70
CA GLU A 196 -17.40 -9.33 -15.45
C GLU A 196 -18.00 -10.41 -14.54
N GLN A 197 -17.38 -10.70 -13.39
CA GLN A 197 -17.91 -11.70 -12.45
C GLN A 197 -19.28 -11.31 -11.87
N VAL A 198 -19.59 -10.01 -11.84
CA VAL A 198 -20.84 -9.49 -11.28
C VAL A 198 -21.85 -9.03 -12.33
N GLY A 199 -21.49 -9.09 -13.62
CA GLY A 199 -22.34 -8.66 -14.73
C GLY A 199 -22.44 -7.14 -14.86
N GLU A 200 -21.44 -6.41 -14.41
CA GLU A 200 -21.35 -4.96 -14.51
C GLU A 200 -20.44 -4.52 -15.66
N ARG A 201 -20.53 -3.23 -16.01
CA ARG A 201 -19.70 -2.66 -17.05
C ARG A 201 -18.26 -2.55 -16.55
N ARG A 202 -17.32 -2.82 -17.46
CA ARG A 202 -15.89 -2.54 -17.29
C ARG A 202 -15.64 -1.08 -16.90
N LEU A 203 -14.48 -0.83 -16.29
CA LEU A 203 -14.10 0.46 -15.77
C LEU A 203 -14.15 1.54 -16.85
N GLU A 204 -14.85 2.64 -16.57
CA GLU A 204 -14.95 3.77 -17.48
C GLU A 204 -13.57 4.42 -17.71
N ALA A 205 -13.21 4.66 -18.97
CA ALA A 205 -11.93 5.28 -19.35
C ALA A 205 -11.67 6.61 -18.63
N ARG A 206 -12.70 7.43 -18.38
CA ARG A 206 -12.59 8.69 -17.62
C ARG A 206 -12.15 8.48 -16.17
N ARG A 207 -12.58 7.39 -15.52
CA ARG A 207 -12.22 7.08 -14.13
C ARG A 207 -10.77 6.61 -14.06
N ARG A 208 -10.38 5.80 -15.04
CA ARG A 208 -8.98 5.40 -15.25
C ARG A 208 -8.07 6.62 -15.42
N ASP A 209 -8.37 7.50 -16.37
CA ASP A 209 -7.59 8.72 -16.63
C ASP A 209 -7.52 9.63 -15.40
N MET A 210 -8.64 9.82 -14.69
CA MET A 210 -8.67 10.59 -13.45
C MET A 210 -7.77 9.98 -12.37
N TYR A 211 -7.79 8.66 -12.20
CA TYR A 211 -6.94 7.96 -11.23
C TYR A 211 -5.46 8.06 -11.60
N GLU A 212 -5.10 7.80 -12.85
CA GLU A 212 -3.73 7.87 -13.35
C GLU A 212 -3.16 9.29 -13.23
N ARG A 213 -3.94 10.33 -13.54
CA ARG A 213 -3.53 11.74 -13.34
C ARG A 213 -3.33 12.08 -11.87
N ALA A 214 -4.15 11.53 -10.97
CA ALA A 214 -4.01 11.77 -9.54
C ALA A 214 -2.70 11.19 -8.98
N LEU A 215 -2.19 10.10 -9.56
CA LEU A 215 -0.92 9.48 -9.19
C LEU A 215 0.33 10.25 -9.66
N GLN A 216 0.18 11.19 -10.59
CA GLN A 216 1.28 11.97 -11.18
C GLN A 216 1.54 13.30 -10.44
N ARG A 217 0.82 13.59 -9.36
CA ARG A 217 0.95 14.81 -8.54
C ARG A 217 1.93 14.60 -7.39
#